data_AF-A0A3N4J6Z9-F1
#
_entry.id   AF-A0A3N4J6Z9-F1
#
_cell.length_a   1.000
_cell.length_b   1.000
_cell.length_c   1.000
_cell.angle_alpha   90.00
_cell.angle_beta   90.00
_cell.angle_gamma   90.00
#
_symmetry.space_group_name_H-M   'P 1'
#
loop_
_entity.id
_entity.type
_entity.pdbx_description
1 polymer ?
#
loop_
_entity_poly.entity_id
_entity_poly.type
_entity_poly.pdbx_seq_one_letter_code
_entity_poly.pdbx_strand_id
1 'polypeptide(L)'
;MKFGKTLAKRQLDIPEYAASFVNYKALKKLIKHLGVGVKSSAPPVPFQSPGGRSFNDPQATLQANKATFFFRLERELEKVNTFYLQKEEELKLRLKTLTDKKKIMQSRSQTTSKISATYITLQEGFQQFENDLNKLQQFVEINATGFSKILKKV
;
A
#
# COMPACT_ATOMS: atom_id res chain seq x y z
N MET A 1 -16.56 1.01 -11.78
CA MET A 1 -15.79 2.07 -11.04
C MET A 1 -14.32 2.11 -11.47
N LYS A 2 -13.72 3.29 -11.64
CA LYS A 2 -12.32 3.46 -12.05
C LYS A 2 -11.38 3.52 -10.82
N PHE A 3 -11.06 2.38 -10.21
CA PHE A 3 -10.21 2.28 -9.01
C PHE A 3 -8.91 3.10 -9.09
N GLY A 4 -8.24 3.11 -10.25
CA GLY A 4 -7.02 3.90 -10.44
C GLY A 4 -7.21 5.40 -10.24
N LYS A 5 -8.42 5.95 -10.52
CA LYS A 5 -8.74 7.36 -10.22
C LYS A 5 -8.96 7.57 -8.72
N THR A 6 -9.63 6.63 -8.06
CA THR A 6 -9.84 6.66 -6.60
C THR A 6 -8.50 6.65 -5.86
N LEU A 7 -7.58 5.77 -6.26
CA LEU A 7 -6.23 5.71 -5.69
C LEU A 7 -5.47 7.02 -5.90
N ALA A 8 -5.46 7.56 -7.13
CA ALA A 8 -4.77 8.81 -7.42
C ALA A 8 -5.33 10.00 -6.61
N LYS A 9 -6.66 10.09 -6.47
CA LYS A 9 -7.29 11.11 -5.61
C LYS A 9 -6.81 10.98 -4.17
N ARG A 10 -6.74 9.76 -3.64
CA ARG A 10 -6.34 9.51 -2.25
C ARG A 10 -4.86 9.82 -1.98
N GLN A 11 -4.00 9.61 -2.96
CA GLN A 11 -2.61 10.07 -2.90
C GLN A 11 -2.49 11.60 -2.85
N LEU A 12 -3.45 12.35 -3.38
CA LEU A 12 -3.50 13.81 -3.27
C LEU A 12 -4.10 14.26 -1.93
N ASP A 13 -5.09 13.53 -1.41
CA ASP A 13 -5.74 13.83 -0.13
C ASP A 13 -4.76 13.62 1.06
N ILE A 14 -3.82 12.67 0.93
CA ILE A 14 -2.83 12.32 1.98
C ILE A 14 -1.44 12.24 1.33
N PRO A 15 -0.81 13.38 0.99
CA PRO A 15 0.45 13.42 0.27
C PRO A 15 1.59 12.72 1.04
N GLU A 16 1.57 12.76 2.36
CA GLU A 16 2.55 12.07 3.21
C GLU A 16 2.53 10.55 3.05
N TYR A 17 1.42 9.95 2.59
CA TYR A 17 1.28 8.50 2.39
C TYR A 17 1.42 8.11 0.91
N ALA A 18 1.50 9.09 0.00
CA ALA A 18 1.39 8.89 -1.44
C ALA A 18 2.38 7.86 -1.99
N ALA A 19 3.63 7.91 -1.53
CA ALA A 19 4.71 7.02 -1.95
C ALA A 19 4.54 5.57 -1.45
N SER A 20 3.85 5.39 -0.33
CA SER A 20 3.67 4.11 0.34
C SER A 20 2.51 3.30 -0.22
N PHE A 21 1.56 3.93 -0.93
CA PHE A 21 0.48 3.22 -1.60
C PHE A 21 0.98 2.25 -2.68
N VAL A 22 0.24 1.17 -2.91
CA VAL A 22 0.48 0.20 -3.98
C VAL A 22 0.55 0.88 -5.34
N ASN A 23 1.57 0.58 -6.14
CA ASN A 23 1.70 1.10 -7.50
C ASN A 23 0.82 0.30 -8.49
N TYR A 24 -0.49 0.43 -8.33
CA TYR A 24 -1.49 -0.28 -9.12
C TYR A 24 -1.34 -0.04 -10.63
N LYS A 25 -0.92 1.17 -11.03
CA LYS A 25 -0.71 1.53 -12.45
C LYS A 25 0.48 0.76 -13.04
N ALA A 26 1.60 0.66 -12.32
CA ALA A 26 2.76 -0.10 -12.75
C ALA A 26 2.47 -1.59 -12.84
N LEU A 27 1.83 -2.17 -11.81
CA LEU A 27 1.44 -3.59 -11.83
C LEU A 27 0.49 -3.91 -13.00
N LYS A 28 -0.49 -3.02 -13.26
CA LYS A 28 -1.40 -3.18 -14.42
C LYS A 28 -0.65 -3.10 -15.74
N LYS A 29 0.37 -2.24 -15.86
CA LYS A 29 1.23 -2.19 -17.05
C LYS A 29 2.05 -3.48 -17.18
N LEU A 30 2.58 -4.00 -16.07
CA LEU A 30 3.37 -5.24 -16.07
C LEU A 30 2.56 -6.43 -16.60
N ILE A 31 1.32 -6.62 -16.11
CA ILE A 31 0.40 -7.66 -16.63
C ILE A 31 0.22 -7.55 -18.16
N LYS A 32 0.07 -6.32 -18.69
CA LYS A 32 -0.08 -6.13 -20.13
C LYS A 32 1.16 -6.55 -20.92
N HIS A 33 2.36 -6.15 -20.48
CA HIS A 33 3.60 -6.49 -21.20
C HIS A 33 3.84 -8.00 -21.19
N LEU A 34 3.67 -8.63 -20.02
CA LEU A 34 3.81 -10.07 -19.85
C LEU A 34 2.76 -10.87 -20.63
N GLY A 35 1.53 -10.34 -20.74
CA GLY A 35 0.45 -10.96 -21.52
C GLY A 35 0.58 -10.76 -23.04
N VAL A 36 1.25 -9.71 -23.51
CA VAL A 36 1.53 -9.49 -24.94
C VAL A 36 2.59 -10.47 -25.44
N GLY A 37 3.58 -10.83 -24.61
CA GLY A 37 4.60 -11.83 -24.96
C GLY A 37 4.06 -13.22 -25.31
N VAL A 38 2.84 -13.57 -24.86
CA VAL A 38 2.17 -14.84 -25.20
C VAL A 38 1.36 -14.74 -26.49
N LYS A 39 0.93 -13.53 -26.89
CA LYS A 39 0.13 -13.30 -28.11
C LYS A 39 0.98 -12.99 -29.35
N SER A 40 2.23 -12.60 -29.16
CA SER A 40 3.19 -12.34 -30.23
C SER A 40 3.89 -13.62 -30.70
N SER A 41 3.13 -14.67 -31.03
CA SER A 41 3.65 -15.71 -31.92
C SER A 41 3.63 -15.14 -33.34
N ALA A 42 4.67 -14.40 -33.72
CA ALA A 42 4.92 -14.05 -35.12
C ALA A 42 4.97 -15.34 -35.96
N PRO A 43 4.55 -15.29 -37.24
CA PRO A 43 4.56 -16.47 -38.10
C PRO A 43 5.98 -17.04 -38.19
N PRO A 44 6.15 -18.37 -38.25
CA PRO A 44 7.47 -18.98 -38.33
C PRO A 44 8.10 -18.58 -39.66
N VAL A 45 9.09 -17.68 -39.62
CA VAL A 45 10.07 -17.55 -40.69
C VAL A 45 10.95 -18.81 -40.64
N PRO A 46 10.98 -19.64 -41.69
CA PRO A 46 11.75 -20.87 -41.68
C PRO A 46 13.22 -20.55 -41.93
N PHE A 47 13.98 -20.27 -40.87
CA PHE A 47 15.44 -20.32 -40.93
C PHE A 47 15.92 -21.55 -40.16
N GLN A 48 16.16 -22.63 -40.90
CA GLN A 48 16.74 -23.87 -40.37
C GLN A 48 18.24 -23.65 -40.12
N SER A 49 18.62 -23.54 -38.85
CA SER A 49 20.00 -23.79 -38.41
C SER A 49 20.09 -25.23 -37.85
N PRO A 50 20.99 -26.09 -38.37
CA PRO A 50 21.14 -27.44 -37.87
C PRO A 50 21.98 -27.41 -36.58
N GLY A 51 21.33 -27.57 -35.42
CA GLY A 51 22.04 -27.86 -34.15
C GLY A 51 21.55 -27.15 -32.89
N GLY A 52 20.66 -26.16 -32.98
CA GLY A 52 20.13 -25.47 -31.80
C GLY A 52 18.73 -25.97 -31.43
N ARG A 53 18.58 -26.67 -30.31
CA ARG A 53 17.26 -26.93 -29.71
C ARG A 53 16.63 -25.57 -29.37
N SER A 54 15.70 -25.11 -30.21
CA SER A 54 14.90 -23.92 -29.91
C SER A 54 13.89 -24.27 -28.82
N PHE A 55 14.31 -24.15 -27.56
CA PHE A 55 13.43 -24.23 -26.40
C PHE A 55 12.66 -22.92 -26.24
N ASN A 56 11.79 -22.60 -27.20
CA ASN A 56 10.69 -21.67 -26.95
C ASN A 56 9.54 -22.48 -26.36
N ASP A 57 9.70 -22.99 -25.14
CA ASP A 57 8.58 -23.59 -24.41
C ASP A 57 7.64 -22.46 -23.94
N PRO A 58 6.42 -22.35 -24.51
CA PRO A 58 5.47 -21.32 -24.13
C PRO A 58 5.07 -21.45 -22.65
N GLN A 59 5.15 -22.66 -22.08
CA GLN A 59 4.84 -22.93 -20.68
C GLN A 59 5.94 -22.38 -19.76
N ALA A 60 7.22 -22.62 -20.07
CA ALA A 60 8.35 -22.02 -19.35
C ALA A 60 8.30 -20.49 -19.38
N THR A 61 7.95 -19.91 -20.54
CA THR A 61 7.81 -18.45 -20.71
C THR A 61 6.68 -17.89 -19.86
N LEU A 62 5.53 -18.57 -19.82
CA LEU A 62 4.40 -18.20 -18.98
C LEU A 62 4.74 -18.29 -17.48
N GLN A 63 5.48 -19.32 -17.07
CA GLN A 63 5.94 -19.47 -15.68
C GLN A 63 6.91 -18.34 -15.28
N ALA A 64 7.90 -18.02 -16.13
CA ALA A 64 8.82 -16.92 -15.89
C ALA A 64 8.11 -15.55 -15.80
N ASN A 65 7.10 -15.33 -16.66
CA ASN A 65 6.27 -14.14 -16.62
C ASN A 65 5.45 -14.05 -15.32
N LYS A 66 4.84 -15.15 -14.89
CA LYS A 66 4.13 -15.21 -13.60
C LYS A 66 5.07 -14.90 -12.43
N ALA A 67 6.25 -15.52 -12.40
CA ALA A 67 7.24 -15.29 -11.36
C ALA A 67 7.67 -13.81 -11.30
N THR A 68 7.92 -13.20 -12.45
CA THR A 68 8.27 -11.76 -12.55
C THR A 68 7.16 -10.87 -12.00
N PHE A 69 5.90 -11.18 -12.32
CA PHE A 69 4.76 -10.43 -11.79
C PHE A 69 4.64 -10.58 -10.27
N PHE A 70 4.69 -11.81 -9.74
CA PHE A 70 4.54 -12.06 -8.30
C PHE A 70 5.68 -11.47 -7.49
N PHE A 71 6.92 -11.53 -8.00
CA PHE A 71 8.05 -10.86 -7.38
C PHE A 71 7.79 -9.35 -7.22
N ARG A 72 7.30 -8.68 -8.27
CA ARG A 72 6.98 -7.25 -8.16
C ARG A 72 5.80 -6.98 -7.24
N LEU A 73 4.80 -7.85 -7.25
CA LEU A 73 3.63 -7.75 -6.36
C LEU A 73 4.05 -7.85 -4.88
N GLU A 74 4.91 -8.82 -4.55
CA GLU A 74 5.45 -9.02 -3.21
C GLU A 74 6.23 -7.81 -2.73
N ARG A 75 7.07 -7.20 -3.58
CA ARG A 75 7.77 -5.96 -3.22
C ARG A 75 6.82 -4.80 -2.93
N GLU A 76 5.72 -4.68 -3.69
CA GLU A 76 4.70 -3.68 -3.38
C GLU A 76 3.96 -3.99 -2.07
N LEU A 77 3.70 -5.27 -1.78
CA LEU A 77 3.08 -5.70 -0.53
C LEU A 77 3.98 -5.41 0.67
N GLU A 78 5.26 -5.77 0.59
CA GLU A 78 6.24 -5.53 1.64
C GLU A 78 6.40 -4.04 1.94
N LYS A 79 6.44 -3.19 0.90
CA LYS A 79 6.44 -1.73 1.06
C LYS A 79 5.22 -1.24 1.84
N VAL A 80 4.02 -1.67 1.43
CA VAL A 80 2.76 -1.29 2.10
C VAL A 80 2.74 -1.77 3.55
N ASN A 81 3.19 -3.01 3.79
CA ASN A 81 3.22 -3.60 5.12
C ASN A 81 4.22 -2.91 6.05
N THR A 82 5.42 -2.62 5.56
CA THR A 82 6.45 -1.90 6.31
C THR A 82 5.93 -0.53 6.76
N PHE A 83 5.29 0.20 5.84
CA PHE A 83 4.68 1.49 6.17
C PHE A 83 3.55 1.36 7.19
N TYR A 84 2.67 0.37 7.03
CA TYR A 84 1.57 0.12 7.95
C TYR A 84 2.08 -0.16 9.37
N LEU A 85 3.05 -1.07 9.52
CA LEU A 85 3.61 -1.44 10.82
C LEU A 85 4.25 -0.22 11.51
N GLN A 86 5.04 0.56 10.76
CA GLN A 86 5.62 1.79 11.29
C GLN A 86 4.55 2.77 11.81
N LYS A 87 3.49 3.02 11.02
CA LYS A 87 2.41 3.93 11.44
C LYS A 87 1.57 3.37 12.58
N GLU A 88 1.37 2.07 12.63
CA GLU A 88 0.67 1.40 13.73
C GLU A 88 1.45 1.60 15.05
N GLU A 89 2.78 1.42 15.03
CA GLU A 89 3.64 1.65 16.19
C GLU A 89 3.63 3.12 16.65
N GLU A 90 3.75 4.07 15.72
CA GLU A 90 3.64 5.51 16.01
C GLU A 90 2.31 5.86 16.70
N LEU A 91 1.19 5.32 16.19
CA LEU A 91 -0.14 5.55 16.75
C LEU A 91 -0.30 4.90 18.14
N LYS A 92 0.18 3.66 18.33
CA LYS A 92 0.17 2.99 19.63
C LYS A 92 0.92 3.81 20.69
N LEU A 93 2.10 4.32 20.35
CA LEU A 93 2.90 5.16 21.24
C LEU A 93 2.18 6.49 21.56
N ARG A 94 1.57 7.13 20.55
CA ARG A 94 0.80 8.37 20.73
C ARG A 94 -0.40 8.18 21.65
N LEU A 95 -1.16 7.10 21.46
CA LEU A 95 -2.31 6.76 22.30
C LEU A 95 -1.89 6.52 23.75
N LYS A 96 -0.81 5.77 23.97
CA LYS A 96 -0.26 5.53 25.32
C LYS A 96 0.08 6.86 26.00
N THR A 97 0.80 7.74 25.30
CA THR A 97 1.21 9.05 25.81
C THR A 97 0.01 9.92 26.18
N LEU A 98 -1.03 9.99 25.33
CA LEU A 98 -2.25 10.75 25.61
C LEU A 98 -3.02 10.17 26.81
N THR A 99 -3.08 8.85 26.90
CA THR A 99 -3.76 8.15 28.00
C THR A 99 -3.04 8.39 29.33
N ASP A 100 -1.71 8.35 29.34
CA ASP A 100 -0.92 8.62 30.54
C ASP A 100 -1.06 10.07 30.98
N LYS A 101 -1.04 11.03 30.04
CA LYS A 101 -1.33 12.45 30.33
C LYS A 101 -2.72 12.64 30.94
N LYS A 102 -3.74 11.95 30.42
CA LYS A 102 -5.11 11.98 30.97
C LYS A 102 -5.14 11.49 32.42
N LYS A 103 -4.48 10.36 32.72
CA LYS A 103 -4.41 9.81 34.09
C LYS A 103 -3.72 10.77 35.06
N ILE A 104 -2.59 11.34 34.65
CA ILE A 104 -1.84 12.31 35.47
C ILE A 104 -2.71 13.54 35.78
N MET A 105 -3.42 14.06 34.78
CA MET A 105 -4.33 15.19 34.95
C MET A 105 -5.46 14.87 35.94
N GLN A 106 -6.05 13.67 35.88
CA GLN A 106 -7.10 13.24 36.80
C GLN A 106 -6.61 13.08 38.25
N SER A 107 -5.33 12.74 38.43
CA SER A 107 -4.74 12.52 39.77
C SER A 107 -4.28 13.79 40.49
N ARG A 108 -4.10 14.91 39.78
CA ARG A 108 -3.58 16.16 40.37
C ARG A 108 -4.69 17.12 40.77
N SER A 109 -4.65 17.61 42.01
CA SER A 109 -5.37 18.82 42.40
C SER A 109 -4.69 20.03 41.77
N GLN A 110 -5.33 20.64 40.76
CA GLN A 110 -4.85 21.83 40.07
C GLN A 110 -5.88 22.95 40.17
N THR A 111 -5.45 24.21 39.99
CA THR A 111 -6.37 25.35 39.91
C THR A 111 -7.24 25.24 38.66
N THR A 112 -8.52 25.61 38.76
CA THR A 112 -9.53 25.46 37.69
C THR A 112 -9.07 25.98 36.31
N SER A 113 -8.32 27.10 36.26
CA SER A 113 -7.79 27.68 35.03
C SER A 113 -6.63 26.88 34.37
N LYS A 114 -5.83 26.16 35.14
CA LYS A 114 -4.76 25.29 34.61
C LYS A 114 -5.32 23.96 34.12
N ILE A 115 -6.39 23.48 34.77
CA ILE A 115 -7.15 22.31 34.34
C ILE A 115 -7.76 22.55 32.96
N SER A 116 -8.40 23.71 32.72
CA SER A 116 -9.04 24.00 31.44
C SER A 116 -8.05 24.05 30.27
N ALA A 117 -6.91 24.73 30.43
CA ALA A 117 -5.89 24.78 29.38
C ALA A 117 -5.29 23.39 29.07
N THR A 118 -4.95 22.61 30.11
CA THR A 118 -4.40 21.26 29.94
C THR A 118 -5.42 20.31 29.29
N TYR A 119 -6.69 20.45 29.67
CA TYR A 119 -7.79 19.69 29.10
C TYR A 119 -7.98 19.98 27.60
N ILE A 120 -7.96 21.26 27.20
CA ILE A 120 -8.06 21.66 25.79
C ILE A 120 -6.94 21.04 24.97
N THR A 121 -5.68 21.18 25.40
CA THR A 121 -4.54 20.57 24.70
C THR A 121 -4.63 19.05 24.62
N LEU A 122 -5.13 18.40 25.68
CA LEU A 122 -5.34 16.95 25.67
C LEU A 122 -6.44 16.54 24.68
N GLN A 123 -7.55 17.28 24.63
CA GLN A 123 -8.65 17.06 23.70
C GLN A 123 -8.18 17.23 22.25
N GLU A 124 -7.45 18.30 21.94
CA GLU A 124 -6.83 18.51 20.63
C GLU A 124 -5.88 17.36 20.27
N GLY A 125 -5.11 16.87 21.25
CA GLY A 125 -4.24 15.72 21.09
C GLY A 125 -4.97 14.45 20.67
N PHE A 126 -6.14 14.17 21.27
CA PHE A 126 -7.01 13.06 20.89
C PHE A 126 -7.67 13.27 19.53
N GLN A 127 -8.12 14.48 19.21
CA GLN A 127 -8.70 14.79 17.91
C GLN A 127 -7.70 14.57 16.77
N GLN A 128 -6.44 15.00 16.97
CA GLN A 128 -5.39 14.74 15.99
C GLN A 128 -5.06 13.24 15.88
N PHE A 129 -5.05 12.52 17.00
CA PHE A 129 -4.87 11.06 16.99
C PHE A 129 -5.96 10.35 16.19
N GLU A 130 -7.23 10.74 16.36
CA GLU A 130 -8.36 10.21 15.59
C GLU A 130 -8.18 10.50 14.09
N ASN A 131 -7.78 11.72 13.73
CA ASN A 131 -7.50 12.08 12.34
C ASN A 131 -6.39 11.21 11.73
N ASP A 132 -5.31 10.97 12.48
CA ASP A 132 -4.20 10.12 12.03
C ASP A 132 -4.63 8.65 11.88
N LEU A 133 -5.46 8.15 12.80
CA LEU A 133 -6.03 6.80 12.73
C LEU A 133 -6.93 6.63 11.49
N ASN A 134 -7.77 7.62 11.20
CA ASN A 134 -8.62 7.65 10.01
C ASN A 134 -7.80 7.64 8.70
N LYS A 135 -6.65 8.32 8.69
CA LYS A 135 -5.72 8.26 7.54
C LYS A 135 -5.15 6.86 7.35
N LEU A 136 -4.71 6.21 8.44
CA LEU A 136 -4.17 4.84 8.38
C LEU A 136 -5.22 3.82 7.97
N GLN A 137 -6.46 3.95 8.47
CA GLN A 137 -7.57 3.09 8.05
C GLN A 137 -7.82 3.19 6.54
N GLN A 138 -7.96 4.42 6.02
CA GLN A 138 -8.14 4.63 4.58
C GLN A 138 -6.98 4.05 3.77
N PHE A 139 -5.75 4.18 4.26
CA PHE A 139 -4.57 3.56 3.64
C PHE A 139 -4.73 2.04 3.53
N VAL A 140 -5.11 1.36 4.61
CA VAL A 140 -5.31 -0.10 4.61
C VAL A 140 -6.42 -0.51 3.63
N GLU A 141 -7.57 0.13 3.67
CA GLU A 141 -8.73 -0.19 2.82
C GLU A 141 -8.42 -0.06 1.32
N ILE A 142 -7.74 1.02 0.93
CA ILE A 142 -7.38 1.29 -0.45
C ILE A 142 -6.34 0.28 -0.95
N ASN A 143 -5.31 -0.01 -0.14
CA ASN A 143 -4.29 -0.97 -0.52
C ASN A 143 -4.86 -2.40 -0.63
N ALA A 144 -5.67 -2.83 0.34
CA ALA A 144 -6.35 -4.12 0.30
C ALA A 144 -7.23 -4.25 -0.96
N THR A 145 -7.98 -3.21 -1.30
CA THR A 145 -8.75 -3.15 -2.53
C THR A 145 -7.86 -3.23 -3.77
N GLY A 146 -6.71 -2.54 -3.76
CA GLY A 146 -5.74 -2.55 -4.85
C GLY A 146 -5.12 -3.92 -5.10
N PHE A 147 -4.68 -4.60 -4.05
CA PHE A 147 -4.15 -5.97 -4.13
C PHE A 147 -5.23 -6.96 -4.58
N SER A 148 -6.43 -6.91 -4.00
CA SER A 148 -7.54 -7.78 -4.42
C SER A 148 -7.86 -7.59 -5.91
N LYS A 149 -7.89 -6.34 -6.39
CA LYS A 149 -8.18 -6.03 -7.80
C LYS A 149 -7.07 -6.45 -8.74
N ILE A 150 -5.79 -6.32 -8.36
CA ILE A 150 -4.69 -6.70 -9.24
C ILE A 150 -4.53 -8.21 -9.32
N LEU A 151 -4.74 -8.93 -8.21
CA LEU A 151 -4.73 -10.40 -8.16
C LEU A 151 -5.85 -10.99 -9.01
N LYS A 152 -7.07 -10.43 -8.95
CA LYS A 152 -8.19 -10.84 -9.83
C LYS A 152 -7.94 -10.56 -11.33
N LYS A 153 -6.86 -9.86 -11.67
CA LYS A 153 -6.57 -9.44 -13.04
C LYS A 153 -5.49 -10.29 -13.73
N VAL A 154 -4.68 -10.99 -12.95
CA VAL A 154 -3.72 -12.00 -13.41
C VAL A 154 -4.50 -13.23 -13.82
#